data_AF-A0A0A8EG71-F1
#
_entry.id   AF-A0A0A8EG71-F1
#
_cell.length_a   1.000
_cell.length_b   1.000
_cell.length_c   1.000
_cell.angle_alpha   90.00
_cell.angle_beta   90.00
_cell.angle_gamma   90.00
#
_symmetry.space_group_name_H-M   'P 1'
#
loop_
_entity.id
_entity.type
_entity.pdbx_description
1 polymer ?
#
loop_
_entity_poly.entity_id
_entity_poly.type
_entity_poly.pdbx_seq_one_letter_code
_entity_poly.pdbx_strand_id
1 'polypeptide(L)'
;MFRMAAKAPIAGFLMLRFGRRWSVPVCTAALAGLASAGMVLAAGCAPAEGTRDAGTAPSVSVPESASPLWPGRSPAPSRGGPVSVPSAVPVPEVTVPGGSEGGLRKVPPERLLRADPGVPEVVKGSLGHCPGMRCRLRAPVYVDLTGDGKPELVLAFDDDSGRTWMWVYTASGGSVRRVLDYAGPSQVTAATVGRDLVVDESGEGRKATVRYRWNGRVLAPVPVG
;
A
#
# COMPACT_ATOMS: atom_id res chain seq x y z
N MET A 1 26.28 -22.71 50.79
CA MET A 1 27.22 -23.59 50.08
C MET A 1 27.92 -22.78 48.99
N PHE A 2 29.24 -22.81 49.02
CA PHE A 2 30.20 -22.05 48.22
C PHE A 2 30.48 -22.71 46.85
N ARG A 3 30.69 -21.88 45.80
CA ARG A 3 31.73 -21.92 44.73
C ARG A 3 31.19 -21.18 43.49
N MET A 4 31.60 -19.95 43.17
CA MET A 4 32.87 -19.43 42.62
C MET A 4 33.35 -20.03 41.28
N ALA A 5 33.19 -19.21 40.24
CA ALA A 5 34.14 -18.79 39.18
C ALA A 5 34.77 -19.80 38.20
N ALA A 6 34.78 -19.47 36.89
CA ALA A 6 35.98 -18.94 36.20
C ALA A 6 35.78 -18.64 34.68
N LYS A 7 36.19 -17.41 34.33
CA LYS A 7 36.89 -16.85 33.14
C LYS A 7 37.12 -17.67 31.84
N ALA A 8 36.94 -16.94 30.72
CA ALA A 8 37.34 -17.22 29.32
C ALA A 8 38.87 -17.35 29.11
N PRO A 9 39.33 -17.86 27.94
CA PRO A 9 39.88 -16.94 26.91
C PRO A 9 39.85 -17.36 25.40
N ILE A 10 39.97 -16.33 24.53
CA ILE A 10 40.81 -16.18 23.31
C ILE A 10 40.51 -16.93 21.98
N ALA A 11 40.27 -16.09 20.96
CA ALA A 11 40.70 -16.06 19.55
C ALA A 11 40.68 -17.31 18.65
N GLY A 12 40.06 -17.13 17.48
CA GLY A 12 40.23 -18.00 16.30
C GLY A 12 39.85 -17.25 15.02
N PHE A 13 40.81 -16.53 14.44
CA PHE A 13 40.75 -15.96 13.10
C PHE A 13 40.82 -17.13 12.08
N LEU A 14 39.79 -17.35 11.26
CA LEU A 14 39.88 -18.27 10.13
C LEU A 14 39.81 -17.48 8.82
N MET A 15 41.00 -17.20 8.28
CA MET A 15 41.19 -16.76 6.90
C MET A 15 40.85 -17.93 5.95
N LEU A 16 39.78 -17.78 5.17
CA LEU A 16 39.54 -18.63 4.01
C LEU A 16 40.33 -18.09 2.81
N ARG A 17 41.38 -18.83 2.46
CA ARG A 17 42.12 -18.72 1.19
C ARG A 17 41.21 -19.17 0.05
N PHE A 18 40.98 -18.31 -0.93
CA PHE A 18 40.64 -18.76 -2.29
C PHE A 18 41.57 -18.06 -3.28
N GLY A 19 42.55 -18.82 -3.75
CA GLY A 19 43.36 -18.45 -4.90
C GLY A 19 42.52 -18.59 -6.17
N ARG A 20 42.63 -17.61 -7.06
CA ARG A 20 42.39 -17.83 -8.48
C ARG A 20 43.34 -16.93 -9.26
N ARG A 21 44.14 -17.60 -10.09
CA ARG A 21 45.29 -17.11 -10.84
C ARG A 21 44.82 -16.86 -12.25
N TRP A 22 44.75 -15.61 -12.70
CA TRP A 22 44.50 -15.30 -14.11
C TRP A 22 45.64 -14.39 -14.59
N SER A 23 46.39 -14.90 -15.56
CA SER A 23 47.57 -14.30 -16.15
C SER A 23 47.24 -13.80 -17.56
N VAL A 24 47.61 -12.53 -17.83
CA VAL A 24 48.01 -11.87 -19.10
C VAL A 24 47.02 -11.87 -20.30
N PRO A 25 47.10 -10.95 -21.31
CA PRO A 25 48.28 -10.26 -21.83
C PRO A 25 48.23 -8.73 -21.95
N VAL A 26 49.44 -8.17 -21.94
CA VAL A 26 49.82 -6.83 -22.40
C VAL A 26 49.79 -6.81 -23.94
N CYS A 27 49.17 -5.79 -24.54
CA CYS A 27 49.46 -5.38 -25.92
C CYS A 27 49.56 -3.86 -25.98
N THR A 28 50.79 -3.37 -25.88
CA THR A 28 51.23 -2.07 -26.39
C THR A 28 51.34 -2.13 -27.92
N ALA A 29 50.72 -1.20 -28.63
CA ALA A 29 51.22 -0.71 -29.92
C ALA A 29 50.59 0.66 -30.22
N ALA A 30 51.35 1.72 -29.96
CA ALA A 30 51.20 3.00 -30.63
C ALA A 30 52.01 2.95 -31.93
N LEU A 31 51.50 3.52 -33.02
CA LEU A 31 52.23 4.50 -33.84
C LEU A 31 51.35 5.00 -35.00
N ALA A 32 51.39 6.31 -35.16
CA ALA A 32 50.70 7.13 -36.14
C ALA A 32 51.26 6.95 -37.55
N GLY A 33 50.37 7.07 -38.55
CA GLY A 33 50.73 7.24 -39.95
C GLY A 33 49.76 8.22 -40.61
N LEU A 34 50.24 9.42 -40.94
CA LEU A 34 49.56 10.36 -41.82
C LEU A 34 49.64 9.89 -43.28
N ALA A 35 48.50 9.79 -43.96
CA ALA A 35 48.44 9.91 -45.42
C ALA A 35 47.03 10.40 -45.83
N SER A 36 47.00 11.58 -46.44
CA SER A 36 45.84 12.34 -46.91
C SER A 36 45.35 11.89 -48.29
N ALA A 37 44.04 11.73 -48.48
CA ALA A 37 43.39 11.83 -49.80
C ALA A 37 41.87 12.14 -49.66
N GLY A 38 41.38 13.05 -50.51
CA GLY A 38 40.14 13.82 -50.40
C GLY A 38 38.84 13.07 -50.13
N MET A 39 38.08 13.58 -49.15
CA MET A 39 36.66 13.29 -48.99
C MET A 39 35.88 14.49 -49.55
N VAL A 40 35.18 14.28 -50.66
CA VAL A 40 34.26 15.28 -51.23
C VAL A 40 33.10 15.45 -50.24
N LEU A 41 33.08 16.59 -49.54
CA LEU A 41 31.92 17.00 -48.74
C LEU A 41 30.81 17.41 -49.70
N ALA A 42 29.94 16.46 -50.06
CA ALA A 42 28.63 16.79 -50.58
C ALA A 42 27.83 17.46 -49.44
N ALA A 43 27.92 18.78 -49.34
CA ALA A 43 27.00 19.59 -48.55
C ALA A 43 25.62 19.54 -49.21
N GLY A 44 24.89 18.45 -48.99
CA GLY A 44 23.47 18.40 -49.28
C GLY A 44 22.73 19.18 -48.20
N CYS A 45 22.40 20.44 -48.45
CA CYS A 45 21.27 21.06 -47.78
C CYS A 45 20.03 20.26 -48.20
N ALA A 46 19.57 19.35 -47.35
CA ALA A 46 18.19 18.90 -47.44
C ALA A 46 17.30 20.15 -47.29
N PRO A 47 16.27 20.35 -48.14
CA PRO A 47 15.29 21.37 -47.84
C PRO A 47 14.75 21.07 -46.45
N ALA A 48 14.66 22.10 -45.61
CA ALA A 48 13.97 21.98 -44.34
C ALA A 48 12.51 21.63 -44.67
N GLU A 49 12.18 20.34 -44.66
CA GLU A 49 10.80 19.91 -44.53
C GLU A 49 10.38 20.40 -43.14
N GLY A 50 9.70 21.56 -43.13
CA GLY A 50 9.24 22.19 -41.90
C GLY A 50 8.50 21.18 -41.04
N THR A 51 8.57 21.35 -39.72
CA THR A 51 7.79 20.58 -38.76
C THR A 51 6.33 20.53 -39.20
N ARG A 52 5.88 19.37 -39.68
CA ARG A 52 4.47 19.14 -39.99
C ARG A 52 3.76 18.82 -38.67
N ASP A 53 2.67 19.54 -38.43
CA ASP A 53 1.80 19.27 -37.29
C ASP A 53 1.30 17.81 -37.37
N ALA A 54 1.47 17.06 -36.28
CA ALA A 54 1.05 15.66 -36.19
C ALA A 54 -0.48 15.52 -35.99
N GLY A 55 -1.21 16.64 -36.05
CA GLY A 55 -2.63 16.72 -35.79
C GLY A 55 -2.91 16.87 -34.30
N THR A 56 -4.20 16.94 -33.97
CA THR A 56 -4.65 17.16 -32.59
C THR A 56 -4.17 16.04 -31.67
N ALA A 57 -3.42 16.39 -30.63
CA ALA A 57 -3.01 15.45 -29.61
C ALA A 57 -4.26 14.80 -28.95
N PRO A 58 -4.23 13.50 -28.64
CA PRO A 58 -5.32 12.85 -27.90
C PRO A 58 -5.60 13.60 -26.61
N SER A 59 -6.87 13.87 -26.32
CA SER A 59 -7.26 14.50 -25.06
C SER A 59 -6.91 13.56 -23.90
N VAL A 60 -5.98 13.98 -23.03
CA VAL A 60 -5.69 13.28 -21.78
C VAL A 60 -6.78 13.65 -20.78
N SER A 61 -7.59 12.68 -20.37
CA SER A 61 -8.51 12.85 -19.26
C SER A 61 -7.72 13.08 -17.96
N VAL A 62 -8.12 14.06 -17.17
CA VAL A 62 -7.53 14.32 -15.85
C VAL A 62 -7.67 13.05 -15.00
N PRO A 63 -6.59 12.55 -14.39
CA PRO A 63 -6.68 11.41 -13.49
C PRO A 63 -7.66 11.72 -12.36
N GLU A 64 -8.49 10.75 -12.00
CA GLU A 64 -9.32 10.88 -10.79
C GLU A 64 -8.39 11.22 -9.61
N SER A 65 -8.68 12.34 -8.94
CA SER A 65 -7.88 12.79 -7.81
C SER A 65 -8.17 11.94 -6.59
N ALA A 66 -7.13 11.60 -5.83
CA ALA A 66 -7.28 10.83 -4.60
C ALA A 66 -7.96 11.67 -3.49
N SER A 67 -8.94 11.09 -2.80
CA SER A 67 -9.63 11.69 -1.65
C SER A 67 -9.24 10.99 -0.35
N PRO A 68 -8.44 11.62 0.54
CA PRO A 68 -8.00 10.99 1.79
C PRO A 68 -9.16 10.66 2.73
N LEU A 69 -9.17 9.44 3.30
CA LEU A 69 -10.18 9.05 4.29
C LEU A 69 -9.99 9.74 5.64
N TRP A 70 -8.73 9.96 6.05
CA TRP A 70 -8.37 10.65 7.30
C TRP A 70 -7.41 11.82 7.00
N PRO A 71 -7.94 13.02 6.68
CA PRO A 71 -7.13 14.20 6.41
C PRO A 71 -6.18 14.52 7.56
N GLY A 72 -4.98 15.04 7.23
CA GLY A 72 -3.92 15.32 8.21
C GLY A 72 -2.95 14.15 8.44
N ARG A 73 -3.18 13.00 7.80
CA ARG A 73 -2.20 11.91 7.70
C ARG A 73 -1.60 11.92 6.31
N SER A 74 -0.33 12.27 6.19
CA SER A 74 0.34 12.32 4.89
C SER A 74 0.78 10.92 4.48
N PRO A 75 0.37 10.42 3.29
CA PRO A 75 1.00 9.24 2.71
C PRO A 75 2.45 9.59 2.34
N ALA A 76 3.37 8.67 2.56
CA ALA A 76 4.73 8.80 2.05
C ALA A 76 4.81 8.22 0.62
N PRO A 77 5.68 8.73 -0.27
CA PRO A 77 5.81 8.20 -1.63
C PRO A 77 6.28 6.73 -1.65
N SER A 78 5.76 5.97 -2.63
CA SER A 78 5.59 4.51 -2.60
C SER A 78 6.60 3.70 -3.44
N ARG A 79 6.84 2.44 -3.02
CA ARG A 79 7.24 1.28 -3.86
C ARG A 79 6.49 0.04 -3.30
N GLY A 80 6.19 -0.98 -4.11
CA GLY A 80 5.23 -2.04 -3.77
C GLY A 80 5.64 -3.01 -2.63
N GLY A 81 4.64 -3.64 -2.01
CA GLY A 81 4.77 -4.62 -0.92
C GLY A 81 3.53 -5.54 -0.82
N PRO A 82 3.48 -6.45 0.17
CA PRO A 82 2.54 -7.57 0.19
C PRO A 82 1.08 -7.18 0.40
N VAL A 83 0.19 -8.04 -0.08
CA VAL A 83 -1.25 -7.78 -0.26
C VAL A 83 -2.06 -8.50 0.82
N SER A 84 -3.08 -7.85 1.39
CA SER A 84 -4.00 -8.49 2.35
C SER A 84 -4.95 -9.48 1.69
N VAL A 85 -5.42 -10.47 2.45
CA VAL A 85 -6.34 -11.52 1.96
C VAL A 85 -7.78 -11.01 2.03
N PRO A 86 -8.49 -10.87 0.90
CA PRO A 86 -9.88 -10.45 0.90
C PRO A 86 -10.76 -11.49 1.59
N SER A 87 -11.67 -11.05 2.47
CA SER A 87 -12.64 -11.94 3.10
C SER A 87 -14.02 -11.31 3.16
N ALA A 88 -15.05 -12.12 2.92
CA ALA A 88 -16.46 -11.73 2.95
C ALA A 88 -17.15 -12.40 4.16
N VAL A 89 -16.87 -11.90 5.36
CA VAL A 89 -17.27 -12.55 6.62
C VAL A 89 -18.54 -11.88 7.15
N PRO A 90 -19.63 -12.61 7.41
CA PRO A 90 -20.79 -12.06 8.12
C PRO A 90 -20.39 -11.59 9.52
N VAL A 91 -20.98 -10.50 10.00
CA VAL A 91 -20.91 -10.12 11.41
C VAL A 91 -22.23 -10.55 12.07
N PRO A 92 -22.24 -11.65 12.84
CA PRO A 92 -23.46 -12.10 13.52
C PRO A 92 -23.98 -11.01 14.47
N GLU A 93 -25.28 -11.05 14.79
CA GLU A 93 -25.92 -10.18 15.80
C GLU A 93 -25.96 -8.68 15.48
N VAL A 94 -25.43 -8.26 14.33
CA VAL A 94 -25.53 -6.89 13.84
C VAL A 94 -26.50 -6.83 12.68
N THR A 95 -27.69 -6.30 12.97
CA THR A 95 -28.70 -5.94 11.97
C THR A 95 -28.61 -4.47 11.65
N VAL A 96 -28.75 -4.14 10.36
CA VAL A 96 -28.86 -2.76 9.89
C VAL A 96 -30.33 -2.46 9.55
N PRO A 97 -30.88 -1.33 10.02
CA PRO A 97 -32.20 -0.88 9.58
C PRO A 97 -32.21 -0.75 8.05
N GLY A 98 -33.24 -1.31 7.40
CA GLY A 98 -33.45 -1.15 5.96
C GLY A 98 -33.74 0.31 5.58
N GLY A 99 -33.57 0.63 4.30
CA GLY A 99 -33.85 1.96 3.75
C GLY A 99 -32.61 2.82 3.52
N SER A 100 -32.82 3.97 2.87
CA SER A 100 -31.77 4.92 2.45
C SER A 100 -31.19 5.77 3.59
N GLU A 101 -31.91 5.93 4.71
CA GLU A 101 -31.51 6.85 5.80
C GLU A 101 -30.88 6.17 7.04
N GLY A 102 -30.77 4.84 7.02
CA GLY A 102 -30.35 4.05 8.18
C GLY A 102 -28.97 3.42 8.01
N GLY A 103 -28.92 2.33 7.24
CA GLY A 103 -27.68 1.65 6.84
C GLY A 103 -26.65 1.45 7.95
N LEU A 104 -25.38 1.43 7.57
CA LEU A 104 -24.25 1.28 8.51
C LEU A 104 -24.10 2.49 9.45
N ARG A 105 -24.65 3.65 9.11
CA ARG A 105 -24.56 4.87 9.94
C ARG A 105 -25.32 4.76 11.27
N LYS A 106 -26.30 3.85 11.35
CA LYS A 106 -27.05 3.58 12.59
C LYS A 106 -26.39 2.52 13.48
N VAL A 107 -25.31 1.90 13.02
CA VAL A 107 -24.58 0.89 13.80
C VAL A 107 -23.41 1.57 14.51
N PRO A 108 -23.34 1.53 15.86
CA PRO A 108 -22.18 2.04 16.58
C PRO A 108 -20.92 1.25 16.18
N PRO A 109 -19.83 1.91 15.73
CA PRO A 109 -18.61 1.24 15.28
C PRO A 109 -18.03 0.26 16.31
N GLU A 110 -18.06 0.64 17.59
CA GLU A 110 -17.54 -0.19 18.68
C GLU A 110 -18.41 -1.42 18.92
N ARG A 111 -19.73 -1.30 18.73
CA ARG A 111 -20.64 -2.46 18.79
C ARG A 111 -20.35 -3.42 17.64
N LEU A 112 -20.15 -2.89 16.43
CA LEU A 112 -19.82 -3.69 15.24
C LEU A 112 -18.51 -4.46 15.44
N LEU A 113 -17.45 -3.78 15.87
CA LEU A 113 -16.14 -4.40 16.09
C LEU A 113 -16.14 -5.43 17.22
N ARG A 114 -16.92 -5.23 18.29
CA ARG A 114 -17.06 -6.24 19.35
C ARG A 114 -17.77 -7.51 18.87
N ALA A 115 -18.79 -7.36 18.04
CA ALA A 115 -19.58 -8.47 17.51
C ALA A 115 -18.85 -9.25 16.40
N ASP A 116 -17.88 -8.62 15.73
CA ASP A 116 -17.15 -9.25 14.64
C ASP A 116 -16.16 -10.32 15.16
N PRO A 117 -16.35 -11.61 14.81
CA PRO A 117 -15.47 -12.69 15.26
C PRO A 117 -14.05 -12.60 14.68
N GLY A 118 -13.86 -11.88 13.57
CA GLY A 118 -12.57 -11.68 12.95
C GLY A 118 -11.77 -10.49 13.51
N VAL A 119 -12.35 -9.70 14.42
CA VAL A 119 -11.63 -8.62 15.09
C VAL A 119 -10.81 -9.21 16.25
N PRO A 120 -9.49 -8.93 16.33
CA PRO A 120 -8.64 -9.44 17.41
C PRO A 120 -9.07 -8.97 18.80
N GLU A 121 -8.90 -9.82 19.82
CA GLU A 121 -9.26 -9.49 21.21
C GLU A 121 -8.50 -8.28 21.78
N VAL A 122 -7.26 -8.04 21.33
CA VAL A 122 -6.50 -6.83 21.69
C VAL A 122 -7.22 -5.54 21.26
N VAL A 123 -7.89 -5.58 20.11
CA VAL A 123 -8.70 -4.47 19.62
C VAL A 123 -9.96 -4.37 20.47
N LYS A 124 -10.71 -5.47 20.63
CA LYS A 124 -11.97 -5.48 21.39
C LYS A 124 -11.81 -4.98 22.83
N GLY A 125 -10.76 -5.44 23.53
CA GLY A 125 -10.44 -5.01 24.89
C GLY A 125 -10.10 -3.52 24.99
N SER A 126 -9.63 -2.90 23.90
CA SER A 126 -9.29 -1.47 23.85
C SER A 126 -10.49 -0.57 23.54
N LEU A 127 -11.60 -1.11 23.03
CA LEU A 127 -12.76 -0.32 22.61
C LEU A 127 -13.50 0.36 23.77
N GLY A 128 -13.26 -0.06 25.01
CA GLY A 128 -13.78 0.62 26.21
C GLY A 128 -13.25 2.04 26.40
N HIS A 129 -12.21 2.44 25.66
CA HIS A 129 -11.67 3.80 25.65
C HIS A 129 -12.36 4.73 24.63
N CYS A 130 -13.37 4.23 23.91
CA CYS A 130 -14.08 4.97 22.86
C CYS A 130 -15.54 5.30 23.27
N PRO A 131 -16.02 6.53 23.01
CA PRO A 131 -15.25 7.69 22.52
C PRO A 131 -14.38 8.30 23.63
N GLY A 132 -13.29 8.99 23.28
CA GLY A 132 -12.45 9.69 24.25
C GLY A 132 -11.00 9.90 23.80
N MET A 133 -10.20 10.58 24.63
CA MET A 133 -8.80 10.91 24.30
C MET A 133 -7.88 9.68 24.17
N ARG A 134 -8.26 8.56 24.80
CA ARG A 134 -7.55 7.28 24.70
C ARG A 134 -8.15 6.36 23.63
N CYS A 135 -9.14 6.84 22.89
CA CYS A 135 -9.73 6.08 21.80
C CYS A 135 -8.74 6.00 20.64
N ARG A 136 -8.33 4.78 20.32
CA ARG A 136 -7.43 4.50 19.20
C ARG A 136 -8.14 4.09 17.92
N LEU A 137 -9.47 4.00 17.97
CA LEU A 137 -10.30 3.91 16.79
C LEU A 137 -10.32 5.28 16.10
N ARG A 138 -9.87 5.33 14.84
CA ARG A 138 -9.94 6.53 14.02
C ARG A 138 -11.40 6.90 13.76
N ALA A 139 -11.65 8.16 13.41
CA ALA A 139 -12.98 8.62 13.02
C ALA A 139 -13.57 7.68 11.94
N PRO A 140 -14.80 7.16 12.13
CA PRO A 140 -15.43 6.28 11.16
C PRO A 140 -15.64 6.99 9.82
N VAL A 141 -15.33 6.32 8.71
CA VAL A 141 -15.49 6.88 7.36
C VAL A 141 -16.56 6.10 6.60
N TYR A 142 -17.42 6.83 5.90
CA TYR A 142 -18.55 6.28 5.15
C TYR A 142 -18.42 6.69 3.69
N VAL A 143 -18.20 5.74 2.80
CA VAL A 143 -17.92 6.00 1.38
C VAL A 143 -18.50 4.88 0.51
N ASP A 144 -19.12 5.22 -0.62
CA ASP A 144 -19.67 4.25 -1.56
C ASP A 144 -18.55 3.65 -2.42
N LEU A 145 -18.14 2.42 -2.09
CA LEU A 145 -17.09 1.67 -2.79
C LEU A 145 -17.70 0.62 -3.72
N THR A 146 -18.93 0.17 -3.44
CA THR A 146 -19.63 -0.82 -4.26
C THR A 146 -20.32 -0.21 -5.47
N GLY A 147 -20.65 1.08 -5.42
CA GLY A 147 -21.40 1.82 -6.43
C GLY A 147 -22.90 1.61 -6.38
N ASP A 148 -23.44 1.13 -5.25
CA ASP A 148 -24.88 0.90 -5.08
C ASP A 148 -25.63 2.11 -4.47
N GLY A 149 -24.92 3.23 -4.27
CA GLY A 149 -25.45 4.44 -3.66
C GLY A 149 -25.52 4.39 -2.14
N LYS A 150 -25.10 3.29 -1.50
CA LYS A 150 -25.02 3.15 -0.05
C LYS A 150 -23.56 3.12 0.39
N PRO A 151 -23.18 3.90 1.41
CA PRO A 151 -21.79 3.92 1.83
C PRO A 151 -21.41 2.65 2.59
N GLU A 152 -20.27 2.08 2.22
CA GLU A 152 -19.49 1.18 3.06
C GLU A 152 -18.92 1.94 4.28
N LEU A 153 -18.71 1.22 5.38
CA LEU A 153 -18.07 1.73 6.59
C LEU A 153 -16.62 1.27 6.64
N VAL A 154 -15.70 2.22 6.62
CA VAL A 154 -14.25 2.01 6.80
C VAL A 154 -13.87 2.38 8.24
N LEU A 155 -13.29 1.42 8.95
CA LEU A 155 -12.78 1.59 10.32
C LEU A 155 -11.29 1.29 10.35
N ALA A 156 -10.53 2.06 11.13
CA ALA A 156 -9.13 1.76 11.40
C ALA A 156 -8.80 1.97 12.88
N PHE A 157 -7.99 1.08 13.44
CA PHE A 157 -7.55 1.07 14.82
C PHE A 157 -6.03 1.01 14.89
N ASP A 158 -5.42 2.00 15.57
CA ASP A 158 -3.98 2.07 15.78
C ASP A 158 -3.66 1.37 17.11
N ASP A 159 -2.95 0.25 17.13
CA ASP A 159 -2.63 -0.45 18.39
C ASP A 159 -1.31 0.04 19.04
N ASP A 160 -1.10 -0.35 20.30
CA ASP A 160 0.09 0.06 21.06
C ASP A 160 1.39 -0.58 20.57
N SER A 161 1.31 -1.62 19.72
CA SER A 161 2.47 -2.26 19.10
C SER A 161 2.95 -1.52 17.86
N GLY A 162 2.26 -0.45 17.46
CA GLY A 162 2.55 0.27 16.23
C GLY A 162 2.05 -0.46 14.99
N ARG A 163 0.94 -1.20 15.10
CA ARG A 163 0.21 -1.73 13.94
C ARG A 163 -1.08 -0.96 13.73
N THR A 164 -1.49 -0.86 12.48
CA THR A 164 -2.82 -0.38 12.13
C THR A 164 -3.65 -1.56 11.64
N TRP A 165 -4.81 -1.75 12.25
CA TRP A 165 -5.84 -2.66 11.79
C TRP A 165 -6.89 -1.86 11.04
N MET A 166 -7.38 -2.35 9.90
CA MET A 166 -8.39 -1.68 9.11
C MET A 166 -9.40 -2.69 8.57
N TRP A 167 -10.67 -2.34 8.67
CA TRP A 167 -11.78 -3.15 8.18
C TRP A 167 -12.71 -2.32 7.33
N VAL A 168 -13.31 -2.97 6.32
CA VAL A 168 -14.39 -2.38 5.54
C VAL A 168 -15.62 -3.25 5.66
N TYR A 169 -16.74 -2.63 5.96
CA TYR A 169 -18.04 -3.30 6.11
C TYR A 169 -19.01 -2.80 5.06
N THR A 170 -19.78 -3.73 4.49
CA THR A 170 -20.93 -3.44 3.64
C THR A 170 -22.21 -3.97 4.29
N ALA A 171 -23.35 -3.37 3.94
CA ALA A 171 -24.68 -3.79 4.38
C ALA A 171 -25.44 -4.41 3.21
N SER A 172 -25.97 -5.62 3.40
CA SER A 172 -26.80 -6.28 2.40
C SER A 172 -27.93 -7.07 3.07
N GLY A 173 -29.16 -6.90 2.58
CA GLY A 173 -30.33 -7.64 3.07
C GLY A 173 -30.56 -7.54 4.59
N GLY A 174 -30.29 -6.38 5.20
CA GLY A 174 -30.43 -6.18 6.66
C GLY A 174 -29.26 -6.72 7.50
N SER A 175 -28.26 -7.35 6.87
CA SER A 175 -27.08 -7.92 7.52
C SER A 175 -25.81 -7.14 7.19
N VAL A 176 -24.81 -7.23 8.07
CA VAL A 176 -23.49 -6.62 7.87
C VAL A 176 -22.46 -7.68 7.52
N ARG A 177 -21.59 -7.36 6.56
CA ARG A 177 -20.48 -8.22 6.14
C ARG A 177 -19.19 -7.42 6.13
N ARG A 178 -18.14 -7.97 6.71
CA ARG A 178 -16.78 -7.50 6.47
C ARG A 178 -16.36 -7.91 5.06
N VAL A 179 -15.87 -6.96 4.26
CA VAL A 179 -15.47 -7.14 2.86
C VAL A 179 -14.00 -6.80 2.60
N LEU A 180 -13.31 -6.25 3.60
CA LEU A 180 -11.86 -6.11 3.67
C LEU A 180 -11.41 -6.30 5.11
N ASP A 181 -10.28 -6.99 5.27
CA ASP A 181 -9.53 -7.10 6.52
C ASP A 181 -8.07 -6.82 6.19
N TYR A 182 -7.51 -5.81 6.82
CA TYR A 182 -6.18 -5.33 6.54
C TYR A 182 -5.44 -5.07 7.85
N ALA A 183 -4.19 -5.50 7.91
CA ALA A 183 -3.30 -5.20 9.03
C ALA A 183 -1.92 -4.82 8.49
N GLY A 184 -1.45 -3.64 8.87
CA GLY A 184 -0.19 -3.08 8.41
C GLY A 184 0.59 -2.39 9.55
N PRO A 185 1.71 -1.72 9.23
CA PRO A 185 2.49 -0.96 10.19
C PRO A 185 1.73 0.29 10.72
N SER A 186 2.36 1.09 11.57
CA SER A 186 1.74 2.23 12.26
C SER A 186 1.36 3.39 11.34
N GLN A 187 1.95 3.47 10.14
CA GLN A 187 1.70 4.56 9.19
C GLN A 187 0.87 4.04 8.01
N VAL A 188 -0.29 3.47 8.31
CA VAL A 188 -1.28 3.14 7.28
C VAL A 188 -2.18 4.35 7.05
N THR A 189 -2.26 4.79 5.80
CA THR A 189 -3.22 5.78 5.31
C THR A 189 -4.10 5.17 4.24
N ALA A 190 -5.27 5.77 4.01
CA ALA A 190 -6.16 5.33 2.95
C ALA A 190 -6.79 6.53 2.26
N ALA A 191 -7.09 6.35 0.98
CA ALA A 191 -7.79 7.31 0.13
C ALA A 191 -8.71 6.57 -0.84
N THR A 192 -9.66 7.28 -1.43
CA THR A 192 -10.37 6.77 -2.60
C THR A 192 -9.85 7.38 -3.89
N VAL A 193 -9.82 6.58 -4.96
CA VAL A 193 -9.67 7.05 -6.35
C VAL A 193 -10.87 6.50 -7.11
N GLY A 194 -11.84 7.37 -7.38
CA GLY A 194 -13.17 6.94 -7.80
C GLY A 194 -13.79 6.04 -6.72
N ARG A 195 -14.13 4.79 -7.09
CA ARG A 195 -14.68 3.76 -6.19
C ARG A 195 -13.63 2.81 -5.61
N ASP A 196 -12.36 3.02 -5.93
CA ASP A 196 -11.31 2.15 -5.42
C ASP A 196 -10.76 2.69 -4.12
N LEU A 197 -10.48 1.77 -3.20
CA LEU A 197 -9.79 2.06 -1.96
C LEU A 197 -8.29 1.88 -2.17
N VAL A 198 -7.53 2.96 -2.03
CA VAL A 198 -6.06 2.92 -2.08
C VAL A 198 -5.54 2.95 -0.64
N VAL A 199 -4.77 1.94 -0.28
CA VAL A 199 -4.14 1.81 1.04
C VAL A 199 -2.64 1.98 0.86
N ASP A 200 -2.09 2.97 1.55
CA ASP A 200 -0.66 3.23 1.60
C ASP A 200 -0.13 2.83 2.98
N GLU A 201 0.93 2.04 3.01
CA GLU A 201 1.67 1.71 4.22
C GLU A 201 3.09 2.26 4.14
N SER A 202 3.56 2.82 5.25
CA SER A 202 4.98 3.08 5.47
C SER A 202 5.43 2.62 6.86
N GLY A 203 6.64 2.07 6.94
CA GLY A 203 7.22 1.64 8.21
C GLY A 203 8.29 0.56 8.03
N GLU A 204 9.20 0.45 8.99
CA GLU A 204 10.21 -0.63 9.03
C GLU A 204 11.07 -0.76 7.75
N GLY A 205 11.38 0.37 7.09
CA GLY A 205 12.15 0.39 5.84
C GLY A 205 11.42 -0.18 4.61
N ARG A 206 10.15 -0.56 4.76
CA ARG A 206 9.26 -1.04 3.70
C ARG A 206 8.12 -0.06 3.49
N LYS A 207 7.59 -0.07 2.27
CA LYS A 207 6.41 0.68 1.87
C LYS A 207 5.61 -0.19 0.91
N ALA A 208 4.31 0.06 0.82
CA ALA A 208 3.45 -0.54 -0.20
C ALA A 208 2.28 0.40 -0.47
N THR A 209 1.80 0.37 -1.71
CA THR A 209 0.50 0.92 -2.09
C THR A 209 -0.30 -0.22 -2.67
N VAL A 210 -1.48 -0.47 -2.11
CA VAL A 210 -2.40 -1.49 -2.61
C VAL A 210 -3.72 -0.82 -2.97
N ARG A 211 -4.12 -0.95 -4.23
CA ARG A 211 -5.43 -0.52 -4.71
C ARG A 211 -6.40 -1.68 -4.61
N TYR A 212 -7.52 -1.48 -3.96
CA TYR A 212 -8.61 -2.45 -3.85
C TYR A 212 -9.82 -1.98 -4.62
N ARG A 213 -10.47 -2.91 -5.32
CA ARG A 213 -11.70 -2.67 -6.07
C ARG A 213 -12.76 -3.69 -5.70
N TRP A 214 -14.01 -3.24 -5.63
CA TRP A 214 -15.14 -4.14 -5.44
C TRP A 214 -15.28 -5.10 -6.63
N ASN A 215 -15.33 -6.41 -6.34
CA ASN A 215 -15.51 -7.45 -7.36
C ASN A 215 -16.90 -8.11 -7.32
N GLY A 216 -17.87 -7.50 -6.63
CA GLY A 216 -19.18 -8.11 -6.39
C GLY A 216 -19.28 -8.90 -5.08
N ARG A 217 -18.17 -9.16 -4.39
CA ARG A 217 -18.15 -9.94 -3.14
C ARG A 217 -17.25 -9.37 -2.04
N VAL A 218 -16.07 -8.89 -2.42
CA VAL A 218 -15.04 -8.33 -1.53
C VAL A 218 -14.36 -7.15 -2.22
N LEU A 219 -13.68 -6.32 -1.42
CA LEU A 219 -12.66 -5.42 -1.95
C LEU A 219 -11.41 -6.24 -2.25
N ALA A 220 -11.17 -6.54 -3.53
CA ALA A 220 -10.05 -7.34 -3.99
C ALA A 220 -8.91 -6.44 -4.47
N PRO A 221 -7.64 -6.83 -4.26
CA PRO A 221 -6.50 -6.10 -4.79
C PRO A 221 -6.55 -6.06 -6.32
N VAL A 222 -6.28 -4.89 -6.89
CA VAL A 222 -6.11 -4.68 -8.31
C VAL A 222 -4.63 -4.95 -8.64
N PRO A 223 -4.32 -5.94 -9.49
CA PRO A 223 -2.95 -6.17 -9.94
C PRO A 223 -2.37 -4.92 -10.59
N VAL A 224 -1.10 -4.62 -10.31
CA VAL A 224 -0.34 -3.69 -11.13
C VAL A 224 -0.01 -4.40 -12.44
N GLY A 225 -0.51 -3.86 -13.55
CA GLY A 225 -0.22 -4.35 -14.91
C GLY A 225 1.14 -3.93 -15.40
#